data_AF-A0A6G4ARJ1-F1
#
_entry.id   AF-A0A6G4ARJ1-F1
#
_cell.length_a   1.000
_cell.length_b   1.000
_cell.length_c   1.000
_cell.angle_alpha   90.00
_cell.angle_beta   90.00
_cell.angle_gamma   90.00
#
_symmetry.space_group_name_H-M   'P 1'
#
loop_
_entity.id
_entity.type
_entity.pdbx_description
1 polymer ?
#
loop_
_entity_poly.entity_id
_entity_poly.type
_entity_poly.pdbx_seq_one_letter_code
_entity_poly.pdbx_strand_id
1 'polypeptide(L)'
;MAAPDGEAVEVGKTYQATRLGMDGTATLDVSVTGGGCDESRGEFTITELSHDAAGDIDALAATFTQHCEGVEPALHGTIHYLA
;
A
#
# COMPACT_ATOMS: atom_id res chain seq x y z
N MET A 1 -0.14 3.57 -2.74
CA MET A 1 0.05 3.23 -1.31
C MET A 1 1.06 4.19 -0.71
N ALA A 2 0.93 4.54 0.57
CA ALA A 2 1.86 5.42 1.28
C ALA A 2 1.83 5.12 2.79
N ALA A 3 2.94 5.38 3.50
CA ALA A 3 2.98 5.36 4.97
C ALA A 3 2.08 6.46 5.58
N PRO A 4 1.76 6.40 6.88
CA PRO A 4 1.07 7.48 7.57
C PRO A 4 1.81 8.82 7.43
N ASP A 5 1.06 9.92 7.57
CA ASP A 5 1.62 11.26 7.47
C ASP A 5 2.81 11.48 8.41
N GLY A 6 3.93 11.92 7.85
CA GLY A 6 5.16 12.18 8.59
C GLY A 6 6.02 10.94 8.86
N GLU A 7 5.60 9.75 8.44
CA GLU A 7 6.38 8.52 8.52
C GLU A 7 7.04 8.16 7.19
N ALA A 8 8.21 7.53 7.27
CA ALA A 8 8.83 6.88 6.12
C ALA A 8 8.32 5.44 5.98
N VAL A 9 8.41 4.93 4.76
CA VAL A 9 8.14 3.54 4.44
C VAL A 9 9.32 2.68 4.91
N GLU A 10 9.06 1.61 5.67
CA GLU A 10 10.08 0.74 6.28
C GLU A 10 9.92 -0.70 5.78
N VAL A 11 11.04 -1.31 5.37
CA VAL A 11 11.07 -2.73 4.97
C VAL A 11 10.76 -3.61 6.17
N GLY A 12 9.90 -4.61 5.97
CA GLY A 12 9.44 -5.56 6.98
C GLY A 12 8.26 -5.05 7.84
N LYS A 13 7.86 -3.78 7.72
CA LYS A 13 6.74 -3.21 8.46
C LYS A 13 5.42 -3.47 7.74
N THR A 14 4.42 -3.90 8.50
CA THR A 14 3.02 -3.99 8.05
C THR A 14 2.27 -2.75 8.51
N TYR A 15 1.59 -2.10 7.57
CA TYR A 15 0.81 -0.90 7.80
C TYR A 15 -0.67 -1.19 7.70
N GLN A 16 -1.43 -0.83 8.73
CA GLN A 16 -2.88 -0.76 8.63
C GLN A 16 -3.26 0.44 7.77
N ALA A 17 -4.11 0.22 6.78
CA ALA A 17 -4.36 1.19 5.73
C ALA A 17 -5.86 1.41 5.48
N THR A 18 -6.20 2.65 5.17
CA THR A 18 -7.52 3.03 4.65
C THR A 18 -7.37 3.66 3.27
N ARG A 19 -8.48 3.86 2.55
CA ARG A 19 -8.45 4.49 1.22
C ARG A 19 -7.73 5.85 1.22
N LEU A 20 -7.94 6.64 2.26
CA LEU A 20 -7.45 8.02 2.35
C LEU A 20 -6.35 8.24 3.39
N GLY A 21 -5.95 7.20 4.14
CA GLY A 21 -4.94 7.34 5.20
C GLY A 21 -5.39 8.22 6.37
N MET A 22 -6.65 8.11 6.78
CA MET A 22 -7.20 8.92 7.87
C MET A 22 -6.82 8.35 9.25
N ASP A 23 -6.87 9.21 10.28
CA ASP A 23 -6.66 8.84 11.69
C ASP A 23 -5.30 8.15 11.97
N GLY A 24 -4.25 8.58 11.28
CA GLY A 24 -2.90 8.03 11.44
C GLY A 24 -2.68 6.66 10.77
N THR A 25 -3.60 6.25 9.90
CA THR A 25 -3.42 5.04 9.08
C THR A 25 -2.66 5.34 7.80
N ALA A 26 -2.09 4.31 7.21
CA ALA A 26 -1.46 4.39 5.91
C ALA A 26 -2.52 4.48 4.79
N THR A 27 -2.09 4.86 3.59
CA THR A 27 -2.99 4.92 2.42
C THR A 27 -2.86 3.68 1.56
N LEU A 28 -3.99 3.02 1.26
CA LEU A 28 -4.09 1.93 0.27
C LEU A 28 -5.36 2.12 -0.58
N ASP A 29 -5.16 2.56 -1.81
CA ASP A 29 -6.21 2.66 -2.83
C ASP A 29 -5.78 1.83 -4.05
N VAL A 30 -6.46 0.71 -4.24
CA VAL A 30 -6.38 -0.10 -5.44
C VAL A 30 -7.71 0.05 -6.16
N SER A 31 -7.63 0.48 -7.41
CA SER A 31 -8.76 0.72 -8.29
C SER A 31 -8.56 -0.06 -9.58
N VAL A 32 -9.66 -0.46 -10.23
CA VAL A 32 -9.64 -1.18 -11.50
C VAL A 32 -10.27 -0.34 -12.61
N THR A 33 -9.98 -0.67 -13.86
CA THR A 33 -10.69 -0.02 -14.97
C THR A 33 -12.19 -0.27 -14.84
N GLY A 34 -12.97 0.80 -14.67
CA GLY A 34 -14.42 0.72 -14.48
C GLY A 34 -14.91 0.96 -13.05
N GLY A 35 -14.02 1.12 -12.06
CA GLY A 35 -14.42 1.52 -10.72
C GLY A 35 -13.34 1.36 -9.65
N GLY A 36 -13.59 1.96 -8.49
CA GLY A 36 -12.81 1.80 -7.27
C GLY A 36 -13.75 1.76 -6.07
N CYS A 37 -13.19 1.64 -4.87
CA CYS A 37 -13.96 1.69 -3.63
C CYS A 37 -14.21 3.14 -3.24
N ASP A 38 -15.40 3.45 -2.72
CA ASP A 38 -15.65 4.69 -1.99
C ASP A 38 -14.98 4.62 -0.60
N GLU A 39 -15.09 3.46 0.05
CA GLU A 39 -14.40 3.13 1.29
C GLU A 39 -13.58 1.83 1.17
N SER A 40 -12.33 1.87 1.64
CA SER A 40 -11.53 0.65 1.75
C SER A 40 -10.73 0.61 3.04
N ARG A 41 -10.56 -0.59 3.57
CA ARG A 41 -9.69 -0.92 4.72
C ARG A 41 -8.83 -2.12 4.38
N GLY A 42 -7.66 -2.20 4.98
CA GLY A 42 -6.79 -3.34 4.79
C GLY A 42 -5.40 -3.07 5.32
N GLU A 43 -4.42 -3.73 4.72
CA GLU A 43 -3.04 -3.61 5.12
C GLU A 43 -2.10 -3.85 3.96
N PHE A 44 -0.89 -3.33 4.08
CA PHE A 44 0.21 -3.71 3.20
C PHE A 44 1.51 -3.90 3.98
N THR A 45 2.38 -4.75 3.46
CA THR A 45 3.71 -5.00 4.00
C THR A 45 4.73 -4.70 2.94
N ILE A 46 5.75 -3.95 3.30
CA ILE A 46 6.89 -3.68 2.42
C ILE A 46 7.88 -4.80 2.61
N THR A 47 8.16 -5.54 1.56
CA THR A 47 9.06 -6.70 1.60
C THR A 47 10.44 -6.35 1.03
N GLU A 48 10.51 -5.33 0.17
CA GLU A 48 11.75 -4.81 -0.40
C GLU A 48 11.61 -3.32 -0.69
N LEU A 49 12.65 -2.55 -0.39
CA LEU A 49 12.80 -1.16 -0.80
C LEU A 49 14.29 -0.86 -0.90
N SER A 50 14.74 -0.43 -2.07
CA SER A 50 16.12 0.04 -2.28
C SER A 50 16.13 1.33 -3.09
N HIS A 51 17.17 2.12 -2.87
CA HIS A 51 17.38 3.37 -3.59
C HIS A 51 18.73 3.33 -4.29
N ASP A 52 18.82 4.01 -5.42
CA ASP A 52 20.08 4.24 -6.11
C ASP A 52 20.94 5.31 -5.41
N ALA A 53 22.09 5.65 -6.01
CA ALA A 53 22.98 6.67 -5.45
C ALA A 53 22.41 8.10 -5.48
N ALA A 54 21.39 8.37 -6.30
CA ALA A 54 20.69 9.64 -6.37
C ALA A 54 19.54 9.73 -5.34
N GLY A 55 19.12 8.59 -4.77
CA GLY A 55 18.02 8.47 -3.82
C GLY A 55 16.69 8.08 -4.48
N ASP A 56 16.68 7.78 -5.77
CA ASP A 56 15.51 7.30 -6.49
C ASP A 56 15.26 5.82 -6.19
N ILE A 57 14.01 5.36 -6.25
CA ILE A 57 13.66 3.96 -5.98
C ILE A 57 14.17 3.08 -7.12
N ASP A 58 15.06 2.14 -6.79
CA ASP A 58 15.61 1.13 -7.70
C ASP A 58 14.83 -0.19 -7.63
N ALA A 59 14.38 -0.57 -6.43
CA ALA A 59 13.48 -1.70 -6.22
C ALA A 59 12.43 -1.42 -5.16
N LEU A 60 11.21 -1.92 -5.39
CA LEU A 60 10.12 -1.94 -4.41
C LEU A 60 9.34 -3.25 -4.55
N ALA A 61 9.13 -3.96 -3.44
CA ALA A 61 8.20 -5.08 -3.38
C ALA A 61 7.27 -4.96 -2.18
N ALA A 62 5.99 -5.23 -2.38
CA ALA A 62 4.99 -5.16 -1.32
C ALA A 62 3.87 -6.19 -1.52
N THR A 63 3.32 -6.69 -0.42
CA THR A 63 2.06 -7.46 -0.42
C THR A 63 0.96 -6.61 0.19
N PHE A 64 -0.28 -6.77 -0.28
CA PHE A 64 -1.42 -6.05 0.30
C PHE A 64 -2.69 -6.89 0.34
N THR A 65 -3.57 -6.51 1.26
CA THR A 65 -4.96 -6.95 1.35
C THR A 65 -5.85 -5.71 1.40
N GLN A 66 -6.92 -5.69 0.62
CA GLN A 66 -7.90 -4.61 0.59
C GLN A 66 -9.32 -5.19 0.65
N HIS A 67 -10.11 -4.71 1.60
CA HIS A 67 -11.56 -4.90 1.63
C HIS A 67 -12.24 -3.65 1.09
N CYS A 68 -13.01 -3.83 0.03
CA CYS A 68 -13.79 -2.78 -0.62
C CYS A 68 -15.20 -2.74 -0.01
N GLU A 69 -15.67 -1.59 0.47
CA GLU A 69 -17.01 -1.43 1.07
C GLU A 69 -17.31 -2.41 2.23
N GLY A 70 -16.27 -2.93 2.90
CA GLY A 70 -16.40 -3.97 3.92
C GLY A 70 -16.88 -5.33 3.39
N VAL A 71 -16.82 -5.55 2.07
CA VAL A 71 -17.28 -6.77 1.41
C VAL A 71 -16.17 -7.83 1.39
N GLU A 72 -16.58 -9.10 1.45
CA GLU A 72 -15.73 -10.27 1.24
C GLU A 72 -16.02 -10.93 -0.12
N PRO A 73 -15.01 -11.54 -0.78
CA PRO A 73 -13.63 -11.69 -0.33
C PRO A 73 -12.79 -10.42 -0.50
N ALA A 74 -11.71 -10.32 0.26
CA ALA A 74 -10.72 -9.26 0.08
C ALA A 74 -9.96 -9.41 -1.25
N LEU A 75 -9.54 -8.29 -1.82
CA LEU A 75 -8.53 -8.27 -2.86
C LEU A 75 -7.16 -8.46 -2.20
N HIS A 76 -6.42 -9.47 -2.66
CA HIS A 76 -5.02 -9.68 -2.28
C HIS A 76 -4.13 -9.41 -3.50
N GLY A 77 -2.97 -8.82 -3.28
CA GLY A 77 -2.03 -8.59 -4.36
C GLY A 77 -0.59 -8.48 -3.91
N THR A 78 0.29 -8.57 -4.89
CA THR A 78 1.73 -8.38 -4.72
C THR A 78 2.21 -7.42 -5.79
N ILE A 79 3.01 -6.44 -5.38
CA ILE A 79 3.64 -5.44 -6.23
C ILE A 79 5.12 -5.77 -6.28
N HIS A 80 5.68 -5.79 -7.48
CA HIS A 80 7.11 -5.85 -7.71
C HIS A 80 7.47 -4.76 -8.73
N TYR A 81 8.45 -3.94 -8.38
CA TYR A 81 9.00 -2.90 -9.22
C TYR A 81 10.53 -2.99 -9.17
N LEU A 82 11.13 -2.91 -10.35
CA LEU A 82 12.58 -2.83 -10.59
C LEU A 82 12.80 -1.81 -11.70
N ALA A 83 13.70 -0.87 -11.48
CA ALA A 83 14.06 0.19 -12.41
C ALA A 83 15.04 -0.26 -13.51
#